data_AF-A0A966IEN3-F1
#
_entry.id   AF-A0A966IEN3-F1
#
_cell.length_a   1.000
_cell.length_b   1.000
_cell.length_c   1.000
_cell.angle_alpha   90.00
_cell.angle_beta   90.00
_cell.angle_gamma   90.00
#
_symmetry.space_group_name_H-M   'P 1'
#
loop_
_entity.id
_entity.type
_entity.pdbx_description
1 polymer ?
#
loop_
_entity_poly.entity_id
_entity_poly.type
_entity_poly.pdbx_seq_one_letter_code
_entity_poly.pdbx_strand_id
1 'polypeptide(L)'
;MPLTIPKPDQYQEMREALRDLCSRYDSAYWQKIDHERGYPEAFVKAMTDAGWLAALIPEQYGGSGLGLAEASVIMEEINLSGGNAGSCHGQMYN
;
A
#
# COMPACT_ATOMS: atom_id res chain seq x y z
N MET A 1 21.31 -2.65 5.32
CA MET A 1 20.82 -1.27 5.45
C MET A 1 20.00 -1.22 6.73
N PRO A 2 20.27 -0.33 7.70
CA PRO A 2 19.32 -0.13 8.78
C PRO A 2 17.98 0.35 8.20
N LEU A 3 16.88 -0.21 8.67
CA LEU A 3 15.54 0.29 8.36
C LEU A 3 15.42 1.69 8.96
N THR A 4 15.50 2.72 8.11
CA THR A 4 15.25 4.10 8.53
C THR A 4 13.76 4.33 8.46
N ILE A 5 13.12 4.50 9.60
CA ILE A 5 11.72 4.95 9.66
C ILE A 5 11.69 6.38 9.08
N PRO A 6 10.81 6.67 8.10
CA PRO A 6 10.63 8.03 7.60
C PRO A 6 10.37 8.99 8.76
N LYS A 7 11.09 10.11 8.80
CA LYS A 7 10.80 11.20 9.74
C LYS A 7 9.45 11.81 9.38
N PRO A 8 8.70 12.36 10.36
CA PRO A 8 7.45 13.05 10.06
C PRO A 8 7.61 14.11 8.97
N ASP A 9 6.72 14.06 7.98
CA ASP A 9 6.65 14.95 6.83
C ASP A 9 5.19 15.36 6.54
N GLN A 10 4.94 16.05 5.43
CA GLN A 10 3.60 16.49 5.03
C GLN A 10 2.62 15.34 4.73
N TYR A 11 3.10 14.09 4.63
CA TYR A 11 2.30 12.90 4.39
C TYR A 11 2.12 12.05 5.65
N GLN A 12 2.46 12.57 6.84
CA GLN A 12 2.48 11.79 8.08
C GLN A 12 1.14 11.10 8.39
N GLU A 13 0.01 11.78 8.22
CA GLU A 13 -1.32 11.19 8.44
C GLU A 13 -1.59 10.01 7.49
N MET A 14 -1.19 10.16 6.23
CA MET A 14 -1.31 9.12 5.22
C MET A 14 -0.43 7.91 5.55
N ARG A 15 0.80 8.16 6.00
CA ARG A 15 1.73 7.10 6.45
C ARG A 15 1.17 6.33 7.63
N GLU A 16 0.59 7.01 8.61
CA GLU A 16 -0.03 6.38 9.78
C GLU A 16 -1.23 5.52 9.36
N ALA A 17 -2.13 6.04 8.52
CA ALA A 17 -3.28 5.28 8.02
C ALA A 17 -2.85 4.03 7.20
N LEU A 18 -1.81 4.15 6.38
CA LEU A 18 -1.24 3.03 5.62
C LEU A 18 -0.60 1.98 6.54
N ARG A 19 0.18 2.42 7.55
CA ARG A 19 0.78 1.52 8.54
C ARG A 19 -0.28 0.78 9.34
N ASP A 20 -1.33 1.46 9.77
CA ASP A 20 -2.43 0.86 10.50
C ASP A 20 -3.15 -0.21 9.66
N LEU A 21 -3.38 0.05 8.37
CA LEU A 21 -3.96 -0.95 7.47
C LEU A 21 -2.99 -2.12 7.25
N CYS A 22 -1.72 -1.84 6.93
CA CYS A 22 -0.71 -2.87 6.66
C CYS A 22 -0.45 -3.76 7.89
N SER A 23 -0.55 -3.21 9.11
CA SER A 23 -0.33 -3.94 10.37
C SER A 23 -1.29 -5.13 10.58
N ARG A 24 -2.40 -5.16 9.84
CA ARG A 24 -3.37 -6.27 9.85
C ARG A 24 -2.84 -7.53 9.16
N TYR A 25 -1.73 -7.43 8.42
CA TYR A 25 -1.14 -8.48 7.61
C TYR A 25 0.31 -8.71 8.04
N ASP A 26 0.48 -9.63 9.00
CA ASP A 26 1.77 -9.91 9.62
C ASP A 26 2.70 -10.77 8.74
N SER A 27 3.88 -11.09 9.27
CA SER A 27 4.85 -11.92 8.57
C SER A 27 4.33 -13.33 8.26
N ALA A 28 3.47 -13.90 9.09
CA ALA A 28 2.89 -15.22 8.86
C ALA A 28 1.94 -15.21 7.66
N TYR A 29 1.15 -14.15 7.48
CA TYR A 29 0.36 -13.94 6.28
C TYR A 29 1.25 -13.94 5.02
N TRP A 30 2.29 -13.10 4.99
CA TRP A 30 3.16 -12.97 3.81
C TRP A 30 3.95 -14.26 3.52
N GLN A 31 4.45 -14.94 4.54
CA GLN A 31 5.13 -16.23 4.39
C GLN A 31 4.20 -17.31 3.82
N LYS A 32 2.93 -17.32 4.21
CA LYS A 32 1.94 -18.23 3.65
C LYS A 32 1.73 -17.96 2.15
N ILE A 33 1.53 -16.70 1.78
CA ILE A 33 1.36 -16.31 0.37
C ILE A 33 2.57 -16.71 -0.46
N ASP A 34 3.79 -16.48 0.03
CA ASP A 34 5.03 -16.88 -0.66
C ASP A 34 5.14 -18.40 -0.81
N HIS A 35 4.92 -19.16 0.28
CA HIS A 35 4.97 -20.62 0.28
C HIS A 35 3.96 -21.23 -0.71
N GLU A 36 2.76 -20.65 -0.81
CA GLU A 36 1.70 -21.08 -1.72
C GLU A 36 1.89 -20.53 -3.15
N ARG A 37 2.88 -19.66 -3.38
CA ARG A 37 3.05 -18.88 -4.62
C ARG A 37 1.76 -18.15 -5.02
N GLY A 38 1.03 -17.67 -4.01
CA GLY A 38 -0.30 -17.09 -4.15
C GLY A 38 -0.30 -15.59 -4.45
N TYR A 39 -1.49 -15.07 -4.73
CA TYR A 39 -1.75 -13.63 -4.80
C TYR A 39 -2.34 -13.15 -3.47
N PRO A 40 -1.90 -12.01 -2.89
CA PRO A 40 -2.38 -11.53 -1.61
C PRO A 40 -3.77 -10.86 -1.72
N GLU A 41 -4.79 -11.61 -2.14
CA GLU A 41 -6.14 -11.11 -2.43
C GLU A 41 -6.74 -10.32 -1.27
N ALA A 42 -6.62 -10.83 -0.04
CA ALA A 42 -7.17 -10.18 1.14
C ALA A 42 -6.53 -8.81 1.42
N PHE A 43 -5.22 -8.67 1.20
CA PHE A 43 -4.50 -7.41 1.36
C PHE A 43 -4.89 -6.42 0.25
N VAL A 44 -4.90 -6.90 -0.99
CA VAL A 44 -5.27 -6.09 -2.17
C VAL A 44 -6.68 -5.55 -2.01
N LYS A 45 -7.63 -6.40 -1.62
CA LYS A 45 -9.00 -5.98 -1.38
C LYS A 45 -9.09 -4.88 -0.32
N ALA A 46 -8.40 -5.02 0.82
CA ALA A 46 -8.42 -4.00 1.86
C ALA A 46 -7.84 -2.66 1.39
N MET A 47 -6.76 -2.69 0.60
CA MET A 47 -6.15 -1.51 0.02
C MET A 47 -7.05 -0.85 -1.05
N THR A 48 -7.78 -1.64 -1.84
CA THR A 48 -8.80 -1.15 -2.78
C THR A 48 -9.99 -0.52 -2.05
N ASP A 49 -10.55 -1.20 -1.05
CA ASP A 49 -11.69 -0.72 -0.28
C ASP A 49 -11.37 0.60 0.46
N ALA A 50 -10.11 0.79 0.84
CA ALA A 50 -9.61 2.03 1.45
C ALA A 50 -9.26 3.14 0.43
N GLY A 51 -9.38 2.88 -0.88
CA GLY A 51 -9.11 3.86 -1.94
C GLY A 51 -7.64 4.06 -2.31
N TRP A 52 -6.71 3.33 -1.66
CA TRP A 52 -5.27 3.50 -1.91
C TRP A 52 -4.84 2.99 -3.29
N LEU A 53 -5.51 1.96 -3.81
CA LEU A 53 -5.17 1.37 -5.10
C LEU A 53 -5.85 2.05 -6.29
N ALA A 54 -6.51 3.19 -6.08
CA ALA A 54 -7.04 4.05 -7.14
C ALA A 54 -6.45 5.47 -7.05
N ALA A 55 -5.28 5.61 -6.41
CA ALA A 55 -4.70 6.89 -6.04
C ALA A 55 -4.54 7.85 -7.23
N LEU A 56 -4.01 7.40 -8.37
CA LEU A 56 -3.74 8.26 -9.53
C LEU A 56 -4.93 8.36 -10.49
N ILE A 57 -6.01 7.63 -10.23
CA ILE A 57 -7.21 7.66 -11.06
C ILE A 57 -8.00 8.95 -10.74
N PRO A 58 -8.39 9.76 -11.74
CA PRO A 58 -9.19 10.96 -11.50
C PRO A 58 -10.49 10.68 -10.75
N GLU A 59 -10.92 11.62 -9.91
CA GLU A 59 -12.15 11.50 -9.11
C GLU A 59 -13.40 11.25 -9.97
N GLN A 60 -13.48 11.86 -11.17
CA GLN A 60 -14.58 11.64 -12.11
C GLN A 60 -14.72 10.19 -12.60
N TYR A 61 -13.70 9.35 -12.38
CA TYR A 61 -13.69 7.93 -12.69
C TYR A 61 -13.69 7.06 -11.41
N GLY A 62 -13.93 7.64 -10.24
CA GLY A 62 -14.03 6.94 -8.96
C GLY A 62 -12.70 6.70 -8.25
N GLY A 63 -11.62 7.38 -8.64
CA GLY A 63 -10.33 7.37 -7.95
C GLY A 63 -10.14 8.53 -6.98
N SER A 64 -8.93 8.63 -6.42
CA SER A 64 -8.60 9.66 -5.41
C SER A 64 -7.97 10.92 -6.01
N GLY A 65 -7.61 10.93 -7.30
CA GLY A 65 -7.01 12.09 -7.97
C GLY A 65 -5.67 12.57 -7.38
N LEU A 66 -4.97 11.72 -6.62
CA LEU A 66 -3.70 12.03 -5.97
C LEU A 66 -2.53 12.07 -6.96
N GLY A 67 -1.42 12.65 -6.51
CA GLY A 67 -0.20 12.79 -7.29
C GLY A 67 0.77 11.61 -7.13
N LEU A 68 1.88 11.69 -7.89
CA LEU A 68 2.96 10.70 -7.85
C LEU A 68 3.65 10.63 -6.48
N ALA A 69 3.66 11.73 -5.71
CA ALA A 69 4.29 11.77 -4.40
C ALA A 69 3.50 10.92 -3.41
N GLU A 70 2.17 11.06 -3.38
CA GLU A 70 1.27 10.24 -2.57
C GLU A 70 1.33 8.78 -3.00
N ALA A 71 1.33 8.50 -4.31
CA ALA A 71 1.52 7.13 -4.80
C ALA A 71 2.85 6.52 -4.34
N SER A 72 3.91 7.31 -4.27
CA SER A 72 5.21 6.88 -3.74
C SER A 72 5.14 6.55 -2.26
N VAL A 73 4.43 7.36 -1.47
CA VAL A 73 4.19 7.10 -0.04
C VAL A 73 3.43 5.79 0.17
N ILE A 74 2.40 5.51 -0.65
CA ILE A 74 1.66 4.23 -0.61
C ILE A 74 2.63 3.06 -0.78
N MET A 75 3.42 3.08 -1.86
CA MET A 75 4.36 1.99 -2.14
C MET A 75 5.45 1.86 -1.07
N GLU A 76 5.94 2.99 -0.55
CA GLU A 76 6.93 3.01 0.53
C GLU A 76 6.39 2.30 1.78
N GLU A 77 5.19 2.65 2.25
CA GLU A 77 4.64 2.08 3.48
C GLU A 77 4.22 0.61 3.34
N ILE A 78 3.76 0.17 2.15
CA ILE A 78 3.53 -1.26 1.89
C ILE A 78 4.82 -2.06 2.07
N ASN A 79 5.90 -1.60 1.44
CA ASN A 79 7.20 -2.29 1.48
C ASN A 79 7.84 -2.19 2.87
N LEU A 80 7.72 -1.05 3.55
CA LEU A 80 8.22 -0.85 4.91
C LEU A 80 7.52 -1.78 5.91
N SER A 81 6.24 -2.08 5.68
CA SER A 81 5.43 -2.99 6.50
C SER A 81 5.69 -4.46 6.19
N GLY A 82 6.63 -4.79 5.31
CA GLY A 82 6.97 -6.17 4.93
C GLY A 82 6.11 -6.77 3.82
N GLY A 83 5.19 -5.98 3.24
CA GLY A 83 4.43 -6.36 2.05
C GLY A 83 5.19 -6.12 0.76
N ASN A 84 4.58 -6.49 -0.37
CA ASN A 84 5.14 -6.27 -1.71
C ASN A 84 4.21 -5.38 -2.54
N ALA A 85 4.57 -4.11 -2.71
CA ALA A 85 3.79 -3.17 -3.54
C ALA A 85 3.72 -3.60 -5.02
N GLY A 86 4.69 -4.41 -5.49
CA GLY A 86 4.70 -5.00 -6.82
C GLY A 86 3.45 -5.81 -7.15
N SER A 87 2.78 -6.38 -6.15
CA SER A 87 1.56 -7.16 -6.34
C SER A 87 0.32 -6.32 -6.67
N CYS A 88 0.33 -5.01 -6.37
CA CYS A 88 -0.88 -4.18 -6.44
C CYS A 88 -0.70 -2.82 -7.12
N HIS A 89 0.53 -2.35 -7.35
CA HIS A 89 0.76 -1.01 -7.90
C HIS A 89 0.11 -0.80 -9.28
N GLY A 90 -0.06 -1.87 -10.07
CA GLY A 90 -0.72 -1.85 -11.38
C GLY A 90 -2.15 -1.29 -11.36
N GLN A 91 -2.85 -1.43 -10.23
CA GLN A 91 -4.22 -0.94 -10.06
C GLN A 91 -4.26 0.57 -9.81
N MET A 92 -3.17 1.17 -9.31
CA MET A 92 -3.14 2.59 -8.92
C MET A 92 -3.37 3.57 -10.07
N TYR A 93 -3.22 3.12 -11.31
CA TYR A 93 -3.28 3.93 -12.53
C TYR A 93 -4.14 3.34 -13.66
N ASN A 94 -4.93 2.29 -13.40
CA ASN A 94 -5.77 1.61 -14.40
C ASN A 94 -7.21 1.43 -13.95
#